data_AF-A0A2C8FBD8-F1
#
_entry.id   AF-A0A2C8FBD8-F1
#
_cell.length_a   1.000
_cell.length_b   1.000
_cell.length_c   1.000
_cell.angle_alpha   90.00
_cell.angle_beta   90.00
_cell.angle_gamma   90.00
#
_symmetry.space_group_name_H-M   'P 1'
#
loop_
_entity.id
_entity.type
_entity.pdbx_description
1 polymer ?
#
loop_
_entity_poly.entity_id
_entity_poly.type
_entity_poly.pdbx_seq_one_letter_code
_entity_poly.pdbx_strand_id
1 'polypeptide(L)'
;MSHPKPIYSVAQLLDELGSKGFAIDEGVSSFVVSRLPEKELPLYIRILAGFGATIASFFFVGFLWLVGLIDLSNEESLILVGILFVAGAIALQRATGHKYTVKRSFFIQSSFASMCIGKTLFVFGLQQLMNTGWGATVGLLVITCVTYPVYRMSIDRFLSSFGVLLSILINLSLDHDVRGVWELVFNGFFFAQFICAAVLVTHGKIKREYIPLSYAFILSLCMSVLLSASGIRFGFFAETALKHPFIINMVLTGGLIALFAWVAGGFNKLKSQPLALASIGTVILGSITAPGILLAIGLMVLGYAKHETILSITGVLLMPLFLSIYYYNLDVSLLQKSLVLVGSGIILLAGRVYLKRKGWDNGGASCAQNS
;
A
#
# COMPACT_ATOMS: atom_id res chain seq x y z
N MET A 1 40.14 -12.27 -13.12
CA MET A 1 39.40 -11.75 -14.29
C MET A 1 37.97 -12.28 -14.26
N SER A 2 37.01 -11.45 -13.84
CA SER A 2 35.59 -11.80 -13.77
C SER A 2 34.96 -11.65 -15.16
N HIS A 3 34.63 -12.77 -15.80
CA HIS A 3 33.87 -12.74 -17.05
C HIS A 3 32.48 -12.11 -16.81
N PRO A 4 32.05 -11.13 -17.62
CA PRO A 4 30.71 -10.58 -17.55
C PRO A 4 29.70 -11.67 -17.94
N LYS A 5 28.71 -11.94 -17.08
CA LYS A 5 27.62 -12.88 -17.37
C LYS A 5 26.80 -12.34 -18.56
N PRO A 6 26.70 -13.04 -19.69
CA PRO A 6 25.87 -12.60 -20.80
C PRO A 6 24.40 -12.61 -20.40
N ILE A 7 23.66 -11.58 -20.82
CA ILE A 7 22.20 -11.55 -20.72
C ILE A 7 21.67 -12.44 -21.84
N TYR A 8 21.45 -13.72 -21.55
CA TYR A 8 20.92 -14.65 -22.54
C TYR A 8 19.43 -14.40 -22.79
N SER A 9 19.03 -14.28 -24.06
CA SER A 9 17.63 -14.42 -24.46
C SER A 9 17.18 -15.88 -24.26
N VAL A 10 15.93 -16.11 -23.88
CA VAL A 10 15.39 -17.47 -23.64
C VAL A 10 15.53 -18.36 -24.87
N ALA A 11 15.46 -17.78 -26.08
CA ALA A 11 15.73 -18.50 -27.32
C ALA A 11 17.18 -19.00 -27.41
N GLN A 12 18.14 -18.18 -26.99
CA GLN A 12 19.58 -18.53 -27.00
C GLN A 12 19.91 -19.58 -25.93
N LEU A 13 19.23 -19.52 -24.77
CA LEU A 13 19.36 -20.55 -23.73
C LEU A 13 18.82 -21.90 -24.17
N LEU A 14 17.69 -21.92 -24.89
CA LEU A 14 17.14 -23.15 -25.45
C LEU A 14 18.08 -23.73 -26.53
N ASP A 15 18.63 -22.89 -27.40
CA ASP A 15 19.58 -23.32 -28.44
C ASP A 15 20.90 -23.85 -27.82
N GLU A 16 21.38 -23.21 -26.75
CA GLU A 16 22.57 -23.66 -26.01
C GLU A 16 22.32 -24.96 -25.24
N LEU A 17 21.12 -25.16 -24.70
CA LEU A 17 20.73 -26.41 -24.04
C LEU A 17 20.55 -27.55 -25.05
N GLY A 18 20.03 -27.25 -26.24
CA GLY A 18 19.93 -28.18 -27.36
C GLY A 18 21.32 -28.62 -27.87
N SER A 19 22.24 -27.67 -28.03
CA SER A 19 23.63 -27.97 -28.44
C SER A 19 24.43 -28.74 -27.38
N LYS A 20 24.02 -28.68 -26.11
CA LYS A 20 24.57 -29.49 -25.01
C LYS A 20 23.96 -30.90 -24.90
N GLY A 21 23.11 -31.31 -25.85
CA GLY A 21 22.59 -32.67 -25.96
C GLY A 21 21.36 -32.97 -25.08
N PHE A 22 20.70 -31.94 -24.52
CA PHE A 22 19.40 -32.12 -23.88
C PHE A 22 18.30 -32.17 -24.96
N ALA A 23 17.47 -33.21 -24.95
CA ALA A 23 16.34 -33.35 -25.86
C ALA A 23 15.27 -32.30 -25.52
N ILE A 24 15.25 -31.21 -26.26
CA ILE A 24 14.22 -30.16 -26.13
C ILE A 24 13.05 -30.57 -27.01
N ASP A 25 12.04 -31.18 -26.38
CA ASP A 25 10.77 -31.49 -27.03
C ASP A 25 9.92 -30.21 -27.22
N GLU A 26 8.99 -30.22 -28.18
CA GLU A 26 8.02 -29.14 -28.43
C GLU A 26 7.19 -28.81 -27.16
N GLY A 27 7.00 -29.79 -26.28
CA GLY A 27 6.39 -29.60 -24.96
C GLY A 27 7.21 -28.72 -24.01
N VAL A 28 8.55 -28.79 -24.08
CA VAL A 28 9.44 -28.00 -23.20
C VAL A 28 9.56 -26.56 -23.68
N SER A 29 9.65 -26.36 -25.00
CA SER A 29 9.68 -25.00 -25.58
C SER A 29 8.37 -24.26 -25.33
N SER A 30 7.22 -24.92 -25.51
CA SER A 30 5.90 -24.35 -25.18
C SER A 30 5.68 -24.16 -23.67
N PHE A 31 6.23 -25.02 -22.81
CA PHE A 31 6.24 -24.82 -21.36
C PHE A 31 7.09 -23.61 -20.93
N VAL A 32 8.26 -23.42 -21.55
CA VAL A 32 9.14 -22.27 -21.27
C VAL A 32 8.53 -20.98 -21.80
N VAL A 33 7.90 -21.02 -22.98
CA VAL A 33 7.20 -19.86 -23.55
C VAL A 33 5.93 -19.50 -22.77
N SER A 34 5.18 -20.48 -22.24
CA SER A 34 4.03 -20.21 -21.36
C SER A 34 4.44 -19.72 -19.96
N ARG A 35 5.69 -19.96 -19.55
CA ARG A 35 6.31 -19.42 -18.34
C ARG A 35 7.02 -18.10 -18.56
N LEU A 36 7.24 -17.66 -19.82
CA LEU A 36 7.65 -16.28 -20.07
C LEU A 36 6.55 -15.40 -19.50
N PRO A 37 6.86 -14.44 -18.63
CA PRO A 37 5.89 -13.42 -18.28
C PRO A 37 5.48 -12.78 -19.60
N GLU A 38 4.25 -13.03 -20.05
CA GLU A 38 3.59 -12.21 -21.07
C GLU A 38 3.96 -10.79 -20.69
N LYS A 39 4.54 -10.03 -21.63
CA LYS A 39 5.11 -8.70 -21.41
C LYS A 39 4.00 -7.80 -20.85
N GLU A 40 3.78 -7.91 -19.55
CA GLU A 40 2.71 -7.24 -18.84
C GLU A 40 3.05 -5.77 -18.99
N LEU A 41 2.09 -4.99 -19.51
CA LEU A 41 2.25 -3.55 -19.68
C LEU A 41 2.99 -2.98 -18.46
N PRO A 42 4.11 -2.26 -18.66
CA PRO A 42 4.90 -1.74 -17.58
C PRO A 42 4.02 -1.10 -16.52
N LEU A 43 4.34 -1.35 -15.25
CA LEU A 43 3.52 -0.92 -14.12
C LEU A 43 3.24 0.60 -14.15
N TYR A 44 4.17 1.41 -14.65
CA TYR A 44 3.99 2.85 -14.84
C TYR A 44 2.87 3.19 -15.86
N ILE A 45 2.72 2.43 -16.95
CA ILE A 45 1.66 2.64 -17.95
C ILE A 45 0.30 2.34 -17.33
N ARG A 46 0.22 1.29 -16.51
CA ARG A 46 -1.02 0.90 -15.80
C ARG A 46 -1.43 1.98 -14.80
N ILE A 47 -0.48 2.52 -14.03
CA ILE A 47 -0.73 3.61 -13.09
C ILE A 47 -1.16 4.88 -13.84
N LEU A 48 -0.43 5.27 -14.88
CA LEU A 48 -0.74 6.46 -15.67
C LEU A 48 -2.13 6.37 -16.31
N ALA A 49 -2.46 5.20 -16.87
CA ALA A 49 -3.78 4.91 -17.41
C ALA A 49 -4.88 4.96 -16.33
N GLY A 50 -4.60 4.45 -15.14
CA GLY A 50 -5.51 4.52 -14.00
C GLY A 50 -5.80 5.97 -13.60
N PHE A 51 -4.76 6.79 -13.42
CA PHE A 51 -4.91 8.22 -13.13
C PHE A 51 -5.68 8.97 -14.23
N GLY A 52 -5.33 8.73 -15.49
CA GLY A 52 -6.02 9.36 -16.62
C GLY A 52 -7.50 9.01 -16.67
N ALA A 53 -7.86 7.75 -16.46
CA ALA A 53 -9.24 7.31 -16.42
C ALA A 53 -10.02 7.91 -15.24
N THR A 54 -9.42 8.00 -14.05
CA THR A 54 -10.06 8.65 -12.89
C THR A 54 -10.31 10.14 -13.15
N ILE A 55 -9.34 10.86 -13.70
CA ILE A 55 -9.51 12.28 -14.06
C ILE A 55 -10.60 12.43 -15.12
N ALA A 56 -10.56 11.62 -16.19
CA ALA A 56 -11.58 11.64 -17.23
C ALA A 56 -12.99 11.35 -16.67
N SER A 57 -13.10 10.47 -15.68
CA SER A 57 -14.35 10.14 -15.01
C SER A 57 -14.97 11.35 -14.32
N PHE A 58 -14.16 12.16 -13.62
CA PHE A 58 -14.65 13.40 -12.98
C PHE A 58 -15.15 14.42 -13.99
N PHE A 59 -14.40 14.66 -15.07
CA PHE A 59 -14.83 15.57 -16.13
C PHE A 59 -16.09 15.07 -16.83
N PHE A 60 -16.21 13.76 -17.05
CA PHE A 60 -17.37 13.17 -17.70
C PHE A 60 -18.62 13.26 -16.83
N VAL A 61 -18.52 12.99 -15.52
CA VAL A 61 -19.64 13.23 -14.58
C VAL A 61 -20.05 14.70 -14.60
N GLY A 62 -19.09 15.63 -14.59
CA GLY A 62 -19.38 17.06 -14.70
C GLY A 62 -20.08 17.43 -16.01
N PHE A 63 -19.67 16.83 -17.13
CA PHE A 63 -20.34 17.01 -18.43
C PHE A 63 -21.78 16.48 -18.41
N LEU A 64 -22.03 15.28 -17.88
CA LEU A 64 -23.38 14.71 -17.80
C LEU A 64 -24.32 15.57 -16.96
N TRP A 65 -23.79 16.17 -15.89
CA TRP A 65 -24.53 17.14 -15.08
C TRP A 65 -24.84 18.43 -15.85
N LEU A 66 -23.85 19.02 -16.53
CA LEU A 66 -24.03 20.26 -17.30
C LEU A 66 -25.01 20.13 -18.47
N VAL A 67 -25.06 18.96 -19.12
CA VAL A 67 -26.00 18.67 -20.22
C VAL A 67 -27.43 18.43 -19.69
N GLY A 68 -27.62 18.30 -18.38
CA GLY A 68 -28.92 17.98 -17.77
C GLY A 68 -29.34 16.53 -17.98
N LEU A 69 -28.41 15.64 -18.35
CA LEU A 69 -28.65 14.19 -18.46
C LEU A 69 -28.75 13.53 -17.09
N ILE A 70 -28.08 14.10 -16.09
CA ILE A 70 -28.14 13.67 -14.69
C ILE A 70 -28.58 14.86 -13.85
N ASP A 71 -29.67 14.68 -13.12
CA ASP A 71 -30.06 15.60 -12.05
C ASP A 71 -29.43 15.12 -10.74
N LEU A 72 -28.53 15.93 -10.17
CA LEU A 72 -27.92 15.64 -8.88
C LEU A 72 -28.92 15.70 -7.73
N SER A 73 -30.13 16.19 -7.95
CA SER A 73 -31.20 16.25 -6.94
C SER A 73 -32.03 14.98 -6.89
N ASN A 74 -31.96 14.13 -7.93
CA ASN A 74 -32.78 12.93 -8.06
C ASN A 74 -31.96 11.68 -7.75
N GLU A 75 -32.15 11.15 -6.54
CA GLU A 75 -31.45 9.97 -6.01
C GLU A 75 -31.64 8.70 -6.85
N GLU A 76 -32.85 8.46 -7.37
CA GLU A 76 -33.16 7.27 -8.18
C GLU A 76 -32.43 7.31 -9.53
N SER A 77 -32.42 8.48 -10.16
CA SER A 77 -31.73 8.68 -11.44
C SER A 77 -30.22 8.42 -11.33
N LEU A 78 -29.61 8.92 -10.26
CA LEU A 78 -28.18 8.71 -9.98
C LEU A 78 -27.82 7.23 -9.81
N ILE A 79 -28.64 6.49 -9.06
CA ILE A 79 -28.43 5.06 -8.82
C ILE A 79 -28.61 4.27 -10.11
N LEU A 80 -29.67 4.54 -10.88
CA LEU A 80 -29.96 3.85 -12.14
C LEU A 80 -28.86 4.08 -13.19
N VAL A 81 -28.45 5.35 -13.37
CA VAL A 81 -27.38 5.71 -14.30
C VAL A 81 -26.05 5.10 -13.83
N GLY A 82 -25.77 5.12 -12.53
CA GLY A 82 -24.59 4.47 -11.95
C GLY A 82 -24.51 2.98 -12.28
N ILE A 83 -25.60 2.24 -12.08
CA ILE A 83 -25.72 0.81 -12.41
C ILE A 83 -25.54 0.59 -13.91
N LEU A 84 -26.12 1.44 -14.75
CA LEU A 84 -25.98 1.35 -16.21
C LEU A 84 -24.52 1.47 -16.66
N PHE A 85 -23.77 2.43 -16.10
CA PHE A 85 -22.35 2.60 -16.40
C PHE A 85 -21.48 1.44 -15.88
N VAL A 86 -21.81 0.86 -14.72
CA VAL A 86 -21.13 -0.35 -14.22
C VAL A 86 -21.42 -1.55 -15.12
N ALA A 87 -22.67 -1.75 -15.53
CA ALA A 87 -23.05 -2.83 -16.44
C ALA A 87 -22.36 -2.67 -17.81
N GLY A 88 -22.34 -1.45 -18.35
CA GLY A 88 -21.61 -1.10 -19.57
C GLY A 88 -20.12 -1.36 -19.47
N ALA A 89 -19.49 -1.02 -18.32
CA ALA A 89 -18.08 -1.30 -18.07
C ALA A 89 -17.78 -2.80 -18.10
N ILE A 90 -18.61 -3.62 -17.45
CA ILE A 90 -18.48 -5.08 -17.43
C ILE A 90 -18.67 -5.68 -18.82
N ALA A 91 -19.68 -5.21 -19.57
CA ALA A 91 -19.94 -5.65 -20.94
C ALA A 91 -18.75 -5.34 -21.85
N LEU A 92 -18.17 -4.13 -21.74
CA LEU A 92 -17.01 -3.71 -22.53
C LEU A 92 -15.75 -4.53 -22.20
N GLN A 93 -15.56 -4.87 -20.92
CA GLN A 93 -14.47 -5.76 -20.49
C GLN A 93 -14.65 -7.19 -21.01
N ARG A 94 -15.88 -7.71 -21.06
CA ARG A 94 -16.15 -9.06 -21.60
C ARG A 94 -16.03 -9.11 -23.12
N ALA A 95 -16.39 -8.03 -23.82
CA ALA A 95 -16.29 -7.92 -25.27
C ALA A 95 -14.83 -7.82 -25.76
N THR A 96 -13.88 -7.46 -24.89
CA THR A 96 -12.46 -7.37 -25.24
C THR A 96 -11.81 -8.76 -25.23
N GLY A 97 -11.68 -9.37 -26.41
CA GLY A 97 -11.04 -10.68 -26.59
C GLY A 97 -9.55 -10.75 -26.20
N HIS A 98 -8.97 -11.95 -26.30
CA HIS A 98 -7.64 -12.29 -25.75
C HIS A 98 -6.43 -11.77 -26.55
N LYS A 99 -6.61 -11.16 -27.74
CA LYS A 99 -5.49 -10.68 -28.56
C LYS A 99 -5.03 -9.29 -28.10
N TYR A 100 -3.73 -9.16 -27.81
CA TYR A 100 -3.10 -7.89 -27.43
C TYR A 100 -3.01 -6.95 -28.66
N THR A 101 -3.79 -5.88 -28.66
CA THR A 101 -3.82 -4.88 -29.74
C THR A 101 -4.09 -3.50 -29.13
N VAL A 102 -3.69 -2.40 -29.81
CA VAL A 102 -3.95 -1.01 -29.38
C VAL A 102 -5.44 -0.80 -29.02
N LYS A 103 -6.34 -1.39 -29.83
CA LYS A 103 -7.80 -1.38 -29.57
C LYS A 103 -8.14 -1.92 -28.17
N ARG A 104 -7.52 -3.02 -27.74
CA ARG A 104 -7.75 -3.63 -26.42
C ARG A 104 -7.37 -2.68 -25.29
N SER A 105 -6.21 -2.02 -25.37
CA SER A 105 -5.79 -1.06 -24.34
C SER A 105 -6.78 0.10 -24.19
N PHE A 106 -7.30 0.62 -25.31
CA PHE A 106 -8.31 1.67 -25.31
C PHE A 106 -9.63 1.20 -24.68
N PHE A 107 -10.15 0.03 -25.09
CA PHE A 107 -11.39 -0.52 -24.52
C PHE A 107 -11.27 -0.83 -23.03
N ILE A 108 -10.10 -1.33 -22.58
CA ILE A 108 -9.83 -1.56 -21.16
C ILE A 108 -9.81 -0.25 -20.38
N GLN A 109 -9.20 0.81 -20.91
CA GLN A 109 -9.19 2.15 -20.29
C GLN A 109 -10.58 2.77 -20.23
N SER A 110 -11.36 2.68 -21.32
CA SER A 110 -12.74 3.17 -21.38
C SER A 110 -13.65 2.39 -20.42
N SER A 111 -13.49 1.07 -20.33
CA SER A 111 -14.20 0.22 -19.37
C SER A 111 -13.89 0.64 -17.93
N PHE A 112 -12.61 0.89 -17.61
CA PHE A 112 -12.21 1.35 -16.29
C PHE A 112 -12.76 2.75 -15.95
N ALA A 113 -12.74 3.70 -16.89
CA ALA A 113 -13.36 5.01 -16.69
C ALA A 113 -14.87 4.89 -16.46
N SER A 114 -15.57 4.11 -17.30
CA SER A 114 -17.01 3.82 -17.14
C SER A 114 -17.31 3.19 -15.76
N MET A 115 -16.44 2.31 -15.28
CA MET A 115 -16.55 1.70 -13.95
C MET A 115 -16.41 2.73 -12.83
N CYS A 116 -15.42 3.63 -12.92
CA CYS A 116 -15.22 4.71 -11.95
C CYS A 116 -16.42 5.64 -11.90
N ILE A 117 -16.94 6.06 -13.06
CA ILE A 117 -18.14 6.90 -13.19
C ILE A 117 -19.36 6.22 -12.57
N GLY A 118 -19.57 4.95 -12.90
CA GLY A 118 -20.71 4.19 -12.39
C GLY A 118 -20.68 4.04 -10.87
N LYS A 119 -19.50 3.77 -10.30
CA LYS A 119 -19.32 3.68 -8.84
C LYS A 119 -19.50 5.02 -8.15
N THR A 120 -18.96 6.12 -8.68
CA THR A 120 -19.10 7.43 -8.04
C THR A 120 -20.55 7.90 -8.03
N LEU A 121 -21.27 7.73 -9.15
CA LEU A 121 -22.70 8.08 -9.24
C LEU A 121 -23.57 7.21 -8.31
N PHE A 122 -23.33 5.90 -8.29
CA PHE A 122 -24.05 4.99 -7.39
C PHE A 122 -23.86 5.35 -5.92
N VAL A 123 -22.61 5.63 -5.52
CA VAL A 123 -22.27 6.02 -4.14
C VAL A 123 -22.90 7.35 -3.78
N PHE A 124 -22.90 8.32 -4.69
CA PHE A 124 -23.50 9.63 -4.48
C PHE A 124 -25.04 9.54 -4.34
N GLY A 125 -25.70 8.76 -5.20
CA GLY A 125 -27.13 8.51 -5.10
C GLY A 125 -27.52 7.80 -3.80
N LEU A 126 -26.74 6.80 -3.36
CA LEU A 126 -27.02 6.11 -2.10
C LEU A 126 -26.77 7.01 -0.86
N GLN A 127 -25.78 7.90 -0.93
CA GLN A 127 -25.53 8.89 0.11
C GLN A 127 -26.72 9.84 0.29
N GLN A 128 -27.36 10.26 -0.81
CA GLN A 128 -28.56 11.11 -0.77
C GLN A 128 -29.76 10.35 -0.21
N LEU A 129 -30.00 9.14 -0.71
CA LEU A 129 -31.13 8.29 -0.28
C LEU A 129 -31.11 7.99 1.21
N MET A 130 -29.93 7.69 1.75
CA MET A 130 -29.80 7.35 3.17
C MET A 130 -29.74 8.58 4.08
N ASN A 131 -29.42 9.77 3.56
CA ASN A 131 -29.22 11.03 4.29
C ASN A 131 -28.45 10.88 5.63
N THR A 132 -27.51 9.93 5.68
CA THR A 132 -26.66 9.64 6.84
C THR A 132 -25.20 9.69 6.41
N GLY A 133 -24.26 9.96 7.33
CA GLY A 133 -22.82 9.95 7.00
C GLY A 133 -22.35 8.61 6.40
N TRP A 134 -23.00 7.52 6.82
CA TRP A 134 -22.68 6.15 6.43
C TRP A 134 -23.16 5.75 5.03
N GLY A 135 -24.01 6.54 4.36
CA GLY A 135 -24.59 6.20 3.05
C GLY A 135 -23.52 5.93 1.98
N ALA A 136 -22.47 6.75 1.94
CA ALA A 136 -21.36 6.59 1.01
C ALA A 136 -20.54 5.32 1.29
N THR A 137 -20.35 4.98 2.57
CA THR A 137 -19.64 3.76 2.99
C THR A 137 -20.42 2.52 2.58
N VAL A 138 -21.73 2.50 2.85
CA VAL A 138 -22.62 1.40 2.46
C VAL A 138 -22.67 1.26 0.95
N GLY A 139 -22.81 2.37 0.22
CA GLY A 139 -22.79 2.38 -1.24
C GLY A 139 -21.50 1.81 -1.81
N LEU A 140 -20.34 2.25 -1.29
CA LEU A 140 -19.03 1.73 -1.70
C LEU A 140 -18.89 0.24 -1.37
N LEU A 141 -19.35 -0.21 -0.21
CA LEU A 141 -19.27 -1.61 0.20
C LEU A 141 -20.13 -2.49 -0.72
N VAL A 142 -21.39 -2.12 -0.94
CA VAL A 142 -22.33 -2.85 -1.79
C VAL A 142 -21.78 -2.96 -3.22
N ILE A 143 -21.40 -1.83 -3.83
CA ILE A 143 -20.93 -1.84 -5.22
C ILE A 143 -19.61 -2.60 -5.35
N THR A 144 -18.73 -2.52 -4.35
CA THR A 144 -17.47 -3.26 -4.34
C THR A 144 -17.71 -4.76 -4.21
N CYS A 145 -18.59 -5.21 -3.31
CA CYS A 145 -18.95 -6.61 -3.16
C CYS A 145 -19.52 -7.21 -4.46
N VAL A 146 -20.40 -6.47 -5.15
CA VAL A 146 -20.98 -6.92 -6.42
C VAL A 146 -19.94 -6.96 -7.54
N THR A 147 -19.06 -5.95 -7.60
CA THR A 147 -18.11 -5.82 -8.72
C THR A 147 -16.84 -6.64 -8.56
N TYR A 148 -16.42 -6.95 -7.33
CA TYR A 148 -15.19 -7.70 -7.03
C TYR A 148 -15.08 -9.07 -7.76
N PRO A 149 -16.12 -9.95 -7.76
CA PRO A 149 -16.05 -11.22 -8.47
C PRO A 149 -16.17 -11.08 -10.00
N VAL A 150 -16.87 -10.04 -10.47
CA VAL A 150 -17.20 -9.88 -11.90
C VAL A 150 -16.09 -9.16 -12.66
N TYR A 151 -15.52 -8.11 -12.08
CA TYR A 151 -14.53 -7.25 -12.72
C TYR A 151 -13.11 -7.66 -12.29
N ARG A 152 -12.35 -8.24 -13.24
CA ARG A 152 -11.07 -8.92 -12.93
C ARG A 152 -9.85 -8.00 -12.97
N MET A 153 -10.03 -6.69 -13.01
CA MET A 153 -8.91 -5.75 -13.08
C MET A 153 -8.31 -5.49 -11.69
N SER A 154 -7.02 -5.76 -11.53
CA SER A 154 -6.31 -5.59 -10.26
C SER A 154 -6.36 -4.15 -9.72
N ILE A 155 -6.34 -3.15 -10.61
CA ILE A 155 -6.36 -1.72 -10.24
C ILE A 155 -7.71 -1.34 -9.60
N ASP A 156 -8.82 -1.75 -10.20
CA ASP A 156 -10.16 -1.50 -9.66
C ASP A 156 -10.37 -2.22 -8.32
N ARG A 157 -9.91 -3.48 -8.21
CA ARG A 157 -9.99 -4.23 -6.94
C ARG A 157 -9.21 -3.55 -5.82
N PHE A 158 -8.00 -3.06 -6.11
CA PHE A 158 -7.20 -2.28 -5.17
C PHE A 158 -7.92 -0.99 -4.79
N LEU A 159 -8.32 -0.17 -5.77
CA LEU A 159 -8.90 1.15 -5.54
C LEU A 159 -10.24 1.08 -4.80
N SER A 160 -11.08 0.08 -5.12
CA SER A 160 -12.37 -0.12 -4.47
C SER A 160 -12.21 -0.60 -3.03
N SER A 161 -11.32 -1.57 -2.80
CA SER A 161 -11.03 -2.06 -1.44
C SER A 161 -10.42 -0.96 -0.58
N PHE A 162 -9.50 -0.19 -1.14
CA PHE A 162 -8.90 0.96 -0.47
C PHE A 162 -9.95 2.04 -0.19
N GLY A 163 -10.82 2.34 -1.16
CA GLY A 163 -11.90 3.32 -1.02
C GLY A 163 -12.90 2.95 0.09
N VAL A 164 -13.29 1.68 0.19
CA VAL A 164 -14.16 1.21 1.30
C VAL A 164 -13.48 1.41 2.65
N LEU A 165 -12.22 0.97 2.80
CA LEU A 165 -11.49 1.12 4.06
C LEU A 165 -11.27 2.59 4.44
N LEU A 166 -10.97 3.44 3.46
CA LEU A 166 -10.81 4.88 3.65
C LEU A 166 -12.14 5.55 4.02
N SER A 167 -13.25 5.14 3.40
CA SER A 167 -14.59 5.66 3.70
C SER A 167 -15.03 5.31 5.12
N ILE A 168 -14.75 4.08 5.57
CA ILE A 168 -14.96 3.67 6.98
C ILE A 168 -14.11 4.53 7.91
N LEU A 169 -12.82 4.71 7.60
CA LEU A 169 -11.90 5.53 8.42
C LEU A 169 -12.38 6.98 8.55
N ILE A 170 -12.82 7.59 7.44
CA ILE A 170 -13.33 8.97 7.42
C ILE A 170 -14.64 9.08 8.21
N ASN A 171 -15.58 8.15 7.99
CA ASN A 171 -16.85 8.15 8.70
C ASN A 171 -16.65 7.99 10.20
N LEU A 172 -15.81 7.05 10.61
CA LEU A 172 -15.47 6.87 12.00
C LEU A 172 -14.86 8.14 12.61
N SER A 173 -14.09 8.91 11.84
CA SER A 173 -13.44 10.13 12.32
C SER A 173 -14.36 11.35 12.37
N LEU A 174 -15.40 11.39 11.53
CA LEU A 174 -16.33 12.52 11.43
C LEU A 174 -17.57 12.38 12.29
N ASP A 175 -18.02 11.16 12.56
CA ASP A 175 -19.28 10.91 13.24
C ASP A 175 -19.22 11.42 14.70
N HIS A 176 -20.12 12.35 15.04
CA HIS A 176 -20.11 13.06 16.32
C HIS A 176 -20.76 12.26 17.46
N ASP A 177 -21.65 11.32 17.13
CA ASP A 177 -22.38 10.51 18.13
C ASP A 177 -21.49 9.46 18.81
N VAL A 178 -20.42 9.03 18.14
CA VAL A 178 -19.48 8.03 18.66
C VAL A 178 -18.34 8.62 19.49
N ARG A 179 -18.29 9.94 19.73
CA ARG A 179 -17.16 10.62 20.43
C ARG A 179 -16.74 9.97 21.75
N GLY A 180 -17.66 9.42 22.53
CA GLY A 180 -17.34 8.76 23.81
C GLY A 180 -16.71 7.36 23.67
N VAL A 181 -16.97 6.65 22.58
CA VAL A 181 -16.46 5.29 22.30
C VAL A 181 -15.48 5.28 21.12
N TRP A 182 -15.21 6.45 20.55
CA TRP A 182 -14.45 6.63 19.32
C TRP A 182 -13.06 6.01 19.38
N GLU A 183 -12.35 6.19 20.51
CA GLU A 183 -11.04 5.59 20.71
C GLU A 183 -11.10 4.06 20.67
N LEU A 184 -12.14 3.45 21.26
CA LEU A 184 -12.30 2.00 21.26
C LEU A 184 -12.61 1.46 19.86
N VAL A 185 -13.53 2.12 19.14
CA VAL A 185 -13.93 1.70 17.79
C VAL A 185 -12.77 1.90 16.80
N PHE A 186 -12.04 3.02 16.89
CA PHE A 186 -10.87 3.30 16.06
C PHE A 186 -9.75 2.29 16.31
N ASN A 187 -9.42 2.01 17.58
CA ASN A 187 -8.41 1.03 17.93
C ASN A 187 -8.83 -0.39 17.51
N GLY A 188 -10.11 -0.74 17.66
CA GLY A 188 -10.66 -2.01 17.20
C GLY A 188 -10.56 -2.17 15.68
N PHE A 189 -10.91 -1.13 14.92
CA PHE A 189 -10.75 -1.11 13.47
C PHE A 189 -9.28 -1.24 13.06
N PHE A 190 -8.39 -0.46 13.69
CA PHE A 190 -6.95 -0.54 13.45
C PHE A 190 -6.39 -1.95 13.72
N PHE A 191 -6.80 -2.57 14.82
CA PHE A 191 -6.36 -3.91 15.18
C PHE A 191 -6.86 -4.96 14.18
N ALA A 192 -8.12 -4.86 13.75
CA ALA A 192 -8.68 -5.73 12.72
C ALA A 192 -7.94 -5.55 11.37
N GLN A 193 -7.67 -4.31 10.97
CA GLN A 193 -6.87 -4.03 9.77
C GLN A 193 -5.46 -4.60 9.86
N PHE A 194 -4.81 -4.46 11.02
CA PHE A 194 -3.46 -4.97 11.26
C PHE A 194 -3.41 -6.50 11.16
N ILE A 195 -4.35 -7.21 11.80
CA ILE A 195 -4.45 -8.67 11.71
C ILE A 195 -4.71 -9.11 10.26
N CYS A 196 -5.68 -8.48 9.59
CA CYS A 196 -6.01 -8.79 8.20
C CYS A 196 -4.79 -8.60 7.29
N ALA A 197 -4.09 -7.47 7.41
CA ALA A 197 -2.86 -7.19 6.65
C ALA A 197 -1.76 -8.22 6.97
N ALA A 198 -1.55 -8.54 8.25
CA ALA A 198 -0.54 -9.51 8.66
C ALA A 198 -0.83 -10.91 8.10
N VAL A 199 -2.08 -11.39 8.21
CA VAL A 199 -2.50 -12.69 7.65
C VAL A 199 -2.36 -12.69 6.14
N LEU A 200 -2.82 -11.65 5.46
CA LEU A 200 -2.79 -11.49 4.00
C LEU A 200 -1.38 -11.29 3.41
N VAL A 201 -0.36 -11.06 4.23
CA VAL A 201 1.03 -10.95 3.76
C VAL A 201 1.86 -12.17 4.19
N THR A 202 1.61 -12.71 5.38
CA THR A 202 2.38 -13.84 5.92
C THR A 202 1.97 -15.18 5.33
N HIS A 203 0.70 -15.39 4.97
CA HIS A 203 0.25 -16.63 4.36
C HIS A 203 0.81 -16.78 2.93
N GLY A 204 1.69 -17.76 2.72
CA GLY A 204 2.35 -18.03 1.43
C GLY A 204 1.47 -18.64 0.34
N LYS A 205 0.17 -18.86 0.58
CA LYS A 205 -0.77 -19.53 -0.34
C LYS A 205 -1.94 -18.65 -0.77
N ILE A 206 -1.71 -17.34 -0.93
CA ILE A 206 -2.77 -16.42 -1.31
C ILE A 206 -2.99 -16.49 -2.82
N LYS A 207 -4.24 -16.72 -3.24
CA LYS A 207 -4.60 -16.68 -4.66
C LYS A 207 -4.23 -15.30 -5.23
N ARG A 208 -3.67 -15.25 -6.45
CA ARG A 208 -3.22 -14.03 -7.14
C ARG A 208 -4.28 -12.90 -7.16
N GLU A 209 -5.55 -13.27 -7.03
CA GLU A 209 -6.71 -12.39 -6.95
C GLU A 209 -6.81 -11.50 -5.70
N TYR A 210 -6.24 -11.91 -4.57
CA TYR A 210 -6.30 -11.15 -3.31
C TYR A 210 -5.05 -10.29 -3.06
N ILE A 211 -4.04 -10.38 -3.93
CA ILE A 211 -2.84 -9.53 -3.84
C ILE A 211 -3.21 -8.03 -3.80
N PRO A 212 -4.13 -7.51 -4.65
CA PRO A 212 -4.55 -6.11 -4.59
C PRO A 212 -5.23 -5.74 -3.27
N LEU A 213 -5.90 -6.70 -2.63
CA LEU A 213 -6.55 -6.50 -1.33
C LEU A 213 -5.50 -6.33 -0.22
N SER A 214 -4.44 -7.14 -0.21
CA SER A 214 -3.34 -7.01 0.75
C SER A 214 -2.71 -5.61 0.71
N TYR A 215 -2.44 -5.09 -0.49
CA TYR A 215 -1.90 -3.73 -0.64
C TYR A 215 -2.89 -2.65 -0.19
N ALA A 216 -4.20 -2.83 -0.43
CA ALA A 216 -5.22 -1.89 0.02
C ALA A 216 -5.29 -1.82 1.55
N PHE A 217 -5.19 -2.96 2.24
CA PHE A 217 -5.10 -3.01 3.69
C PHE A 217 -3.85 -2.33 4.23
N ILE A 218 -2.68 -2.61 3.63
CA ILE A 218 -1.42 -1.96 4.03
C ILE A 218 -1.52 -0.44 3.87
N LEU A 219 -1.97 0.04 2.71
CA LEU A 219 -2.04 1.47 2.43
C LEU A 219 -3.10 2.16 3.30
N SER A 220 -4.24 1.52 3.55
CA SER A 220 -5.23 2.02 4.51
C SER A 220 -4.68 2.07 5.93
N LEU A 221 -3.90 1.07 6.36
CA LEU A 221 -3.23 1.07 7.66
C LEU A 221 -2.24 2.24 7.78
N CYS A 222 -1.47 2.53 6.73
CA CYS A 222 -0.63 3.73 6.66
C CYS A 222 -1.44 5.01 6.86
N MET A 223 -2.62 5.13 6.22
CA MET A 223 -3.50 6.28 6.38
C MET A 223 -4.07 6.39 7.80
N SER A 224 -4.46 5.27 8.42
CA SER A 224 -4.94 5.24 9.82
C SER A 224 -3.85 5.71 10.80
N VAL A 225 -2.62 5.23 10.63
CA VAL A 225 -1.48 5.68 11.45
C VAL A 225 -1.12 7.13 11.15
N LEU A 226 -1.21 7.56 9.90
CA LEU A 226 -0.98 8.95 9.53
C LEU A 226 -1.98 9.87 10.21
N LEU A 227 -3.27 9.57 10.15
CA LEU A 227 -4.31 10.34 10.81
C LEU A 227 -4.08 10.43 12.33
N SER A 228 -3.72 9.31 12.96
CA SER A 228 -3.41 9.27 14.40
C SER A 228 -2.13 10.05 14.74
N ALA A 229 -1.07 9.93 13.93
CA ALA A 229 0.22 10.57 14.20
C ALA A 229 0.22 12.07 13.94
N SER A 230 -0.59 12.52 12.97
CA SER A 230 -0.60 13.91 12.51
C SER A 230 -1.44 14.83 13.40
N GLY A 231 -2.31 14.30 14.26
CA GLY A 231 -3.11 15.10 15.20
C GLY A 231 -3.80 16.27 14.51
N ILE A 232 -4.22 16.08 13.25
CA ILE A 232 -4.35 17.19 12.31
C ILE A 232 -5.42 18.16 12.78
N ARG A 233 -4.95 19.35 13.17
CA ARG A 233 -5.73 20.59 13.25
C ARG A 233 -6.05 21.13 11.84
N PHE A 234 -6.57 20.31 10.93
CA PHE A 234 -7.26 20.87 9.75
C PHE A 234 -8.50 21.53 10.34
N GLY A 235 -8.80 22.78 9.97
CA GLY A 235 -9.84 23.60 10.60
C GLY A 235 -11.27 23.01 10.61
N PHE A 236 -11.49 21.83 10.03
CA PHE A 236 -12.72 21.02 10.08
C PHE A 236 -12.69 19.87 11.12
N PHE A 237 -11.52 19.50 11.64
CA PHE A 237 -11.22 18.29 12.45
C PHE A 237 -10.51 18.62 13.78
N ALA A 238 -10.52 19.90 14.18
CA ALA A 238 -9.56 20.47 15.12
C ALA A 238 -9.68 20.00 16.59
N GLU A 239 -10.72 19.28 16.99
CA GLU A 239 -10.97 18.97 18.41
C GLU A 239 -10.72 17.51 18.81
N THR A 240 -10.59 16.57 17.87
CA THR A 240 -10.47 15.14 18.17
C THR A 240 -9.03 14.66 18.16
N ALA A 241 -8.14 15.41 18.82
CA ALA A 241 -6.78 14.93 19.07
C ALA A 241 -6.84 13.76 20.07
N LEU A 242 -6.50 12.55 19.60
CA LEU A 242 -6.21 11.40 20.47
C LEU A 242 -5.23 11.86 21.53
N LYS A 243 -5.69 11.93 22.78
CA LYS A 243 -4.83 12.40 23.88
C LYS A 243 -3.67 11.44 24.13
N HIS A 244 -3.79 10.14 23.78
CA HIS A 244 -2.67 9.19 23.82
C HIS A 244 -2.84 7.99 22.85
N PRO A 245 -2.07 7.88 21.74
CA PRO A 245 -2.10 6.72 20.84
C PRO A 245 -1.32 5.50 21.39
N PHE A 246 -1.51 5.18 22.68
CA PHE A 246 -0.76 4.12 23.38
C PHE A 246 -1.06 2.73 22.82
N ILE A 247 -2.34 2.44 22.52
CA ILE A 247 -2.78 1.14 22.02
C ILE A 247 -2.19 0.86 20.63
N ILE A 248 -2.20 1.86 19.74
CA ILE A 248 -1.62 1.76 18.38
C ILE A 248 -0.12 1.47 18.47
N ASN A 249 0.59 2.15 19.36
CA ASN A 249 2.01 1.91 19.61
C ASN A 249 2.29 0.50 20.13
N MET A 250 1.48 0.00 21.08
CA MET A 250 1.61 -1.37 21.57
C MET A 250 1.37 -2.41 20.47
N VAL A 251 0.32 -2.24 19.68
CA VAL A 251 -0.01 -3.14 18.57
C VAL A 251 1.10 -3.16 17.53
N LEU A 252 1.61 -1.99 17.13
CA LEU A 252 2.71 -1.90 16.15
C LEU A 252 4.01 -2.46 16.71
N THR A 253 4.34 -2.19 17.97
CA THR A 253 5.54 -2.74 18.64
C THR A 253 5.48 -4.26 18.68
N GLY A 254 4.37 -4.83 19.18
CA GLY A 254 4.15 -6.28 19.20
C GLY A 254 4.16 -6.87 17.79
N GLY A 255 3.56 -6.18 16.83
CA GLY A 255 3.56 -6.52 15.41
C GLY A 255 4.97 -6.61 14.82
N LEU A 256 5.83 -5.66 15.14
CA LEU A 256 7.20 -5.59 14.63
C LEU A 256 8.09 -6.69 15.25
N ILE A 257 7.90 -6.98 16.54
CA ILE A 257 8.54 -8.13 17.21
C ILE A 257 8.08 -9.45 16.56
N ALA A 258 6.78 -9.61 16.32
CA ALA A 258 6.23 -10.78 15.64
C ALA A 258 6.78 -10.91 14.21
N LEU A 259 6.96 -9.79 13.51
CA LEU A 259 7.56 -9.76 12.19
C LEU A 259 9.02 -10.22 12.23
N PHE A 260 9.84 -9.74 13.17
CA PHE A 260 11.20 -10.26 13.35
C PHE A 260 11.23 -11.75 13.68
N ALA A 261 10.32 -12.23 14.53
CA ALA A 261 10.18 -13.65 14.81
C ALA A 261 9.84 -14.47 13.56
N TRP A 262 8.95 -13.94 12.73
CA TRP A 262 8.52 -14.57 11.49
C TRP A 262 9.67 -14.62 10.45
N VAL A 263 10.38 -13.50 10.26
CA VAL A 263 11.54 -13.42 9.35
C VAL A 263 12.68 -14.33 9.81
N ALA A 264 12.90 -14.48 11.11
CA ALA A 264 13.91 -15.37 11.67
C ALA A 264 13.55 -16.88 11.59
N GLY A 265 12.35 -17.22 11.11
CA GLY A 265 11.88 -18.61 10.97
C GLY A 265 11.34 -19.22 12.27
N GLY A 266 10.90 -18.40 13.23
CA GLY A 266 10.17 -18.84 14.42
C GLY A 266 10.58 -18.14 15.72
N PHE A 267 9.65 -18.11 16.68
CA PHE A 267 9.83 -17.46 17.99
C PHE A 267 10.99 -18.05 18.82
N ASN A 268 11.39 -19.29 18.58
CA ASN A 268 12.51 -19.91 19.31
C ASN A 268 13.88 -19.31 18.97
N LYS A 269 14.02 -18.63 17.82
CA LYS A 269 15.27 -17.95 17.43
C LYS A 269 15.38 -16.49 17.90
N LEU A 270 14.34 -15.95 18.57
CA LEU A 270 14.40 -14.62 19.19
C LEU A 270 15.51 -14.51 20.26
N LYS A 271 15.94 -15.64 20.82
CA LYS A 271 17.01 -15.69 21.83
C LYS A 271 18.43 -15.53 21.25
N SER A 272 18.57 -15.44 19.92
CA SER A 272 19.87 -15.13 19.31
C SER A 272 20.26 -13.67 19.62
N GLN A 273 21.51 -13.45 20.04
CA GLN A 273 22.02 -12.13 20.46
C GLN A 273 21.62 -10.95 19.54
N PRO A 274 21.72 -11.03 18.19
CA PRO A 274 21.33 -9.91 17.34
C PRO A 274 19.82 -9.66 17.29
N LEU A 275 18.99 -10.70 17.37
CA LEU A 275 17.53 -10.55 17.34
C LEU A 275 16.99 -10.07 18.69
N ALA A 276 17.59 -10.49 19.80
CA ALA A 276 17.27 -9.98 21.13
C ALA A 276 17.59 -8.47 21.24
N LEU A 277 18.73 -8.03 20.71
CA LEU A 277 19.10 -6.61 20.59
C LEU A 277 18.11 -5.83 19.71
N ALA A 278 17.69 -6.37 18.57
CA ALA A 278 16.68 -5.74 17.72
C ALA A 278 15.30 -5.63 18.40
N SER A 279 14.92 -6.65 19.16
CA SER A 279 13.66 -6.70 19.92
C SER A 279 13.67 -5.66 21.05
N ILE A 280 14.75 -5.62 21.83
CA ILE A 280 14.94 -4.63 22.90
C ILE A 280 14.96 -3.21 22.31
N GLY A 281 15.70 -3.00 21.22
CA GLY A 281 15.73 -1.73 20.50
C GLY A 281 14.34 -1.30 20.03
N THR A 282 13.51 -2.24 19.56
CA THR A 282 12.13 -1.97 19.13
C THR A 282 11.20 -1.65 20.29
N VAL A 283 11.36 -2.30 21.44
CA VAL A 283 10.58 -1.99 22.66
C VAL A 283 10.95 -0.60 23.19
N ILE A 284 12.25 -0.25 23.20
CA ILE A 284 12.72 1.08 23.55
C ILE A 284 12.18 2.11 22.55
N LEU A 285 12.29 1.83 21.24
CA LEU A 285 11.74 2.70 20.21
C LEU A 285 10.24 2.87 20.39
N GLY A 286 9.48 1.80 20.58
CA GLY A 286 8.02 1.86 20.69
C GLY A 286 7.51 2.53 21.96
N SER A 287 8.34 2.57 23.01
CA SER A 287 8.05 3.31 24.23
C SER A 287 8.29 4.81 24.09
N ILE A 288 9.23 5.22 23.24
CA ILE A 288 9.68 6.62 23.11
C ILE A 288 9.13 7.31 21.85
N THR A 289 8.79 6.53 20.81
CA THR A 289 8.60 7.02 19.44
C THR A 289 7.12 7.02 19.03
N ALA A 290 6.78 7.89 18.08
CA ALA A 290 5.46 7.89 17.45
C ALA A 290 5.19 6.61 16.61
N PRO A 291 3.91 6.18 16.53
CA PRO A 291 3.51 4.95 15.84
C PRO A 291 3.89 4.92 14.36
N GLY A 292 3.97 6.08 13.71
CA GLY A 292 4.37 6.19 12.31
C GLY A 292 5.77 5.64 12.02
N ILE A 293 6.73 5.86 12.92
CA ILE A 293 8.13 5.44 12.70
C ILE A 293 8.24 3.91 12.81
N LEU A 294 7.53 3.30 13.77
CA LEU A 294 7.44 1.83 13.88
C LEU A 294 6.84 1.23 12.61
N LEU A 295 5.75 1.80 12.11
CA LEU A 295 5.12 1.31 10.87
C LEU A 295 6.09 1.37 9.69
N ALA A 296 6.80 2.49 9.51
CA ALA A 296 7.76 2.66 8.41
C ALA A 296 8.88 1.62 8.45
N ILE A 297 9.46 1.39 9.64
CA ILE A 297 10.48 0.34 9.85
C ILE A 297 9.89 -1.04 9.54
N GLY A 298 8.68 -1.32 10.03
CA GLY A 298 7.98 -2.58 9.79
C GLY A 298 7.78 -2.86 8.29
N LEU A 299 7.37 -1.85 7.52
CA LEU A 299 7.19 -1.97 6.06
C LEU A 299 8.51 -2.16 5.32
N MET A 300 9.58 -1.48 5.74
CA MET A 300 10.90 -1.67 5.15
C MET A 300 11.42 -3.10 5.37
N VAL A 301 11.30 -3.61 6.59
CA VAL A 301 11.71 -4.99 6.93
C VAL A 301 10.83 -6.01 6.19
N LEU A 302 9.52 -5.77 6.14
CA LEU A 302 8.58 -6.64 5.42
C LEU A 302 8.88 -6.70 3.92
N GLY A 303 9.13 -5.55 3.30
CA GLY A 303 9.51 -5.45 1.89
C GLY A 303 10.83 -6.16 1.59
N TYR A 304 11.82 -6.03 2.48
CA TYR A 304 13.08 -6.76 2.36
C TYR A 304 12.88 -8.28 2.48
N ALA A 305 12.12 -8.73 3.48
CA ALA A 305 11.87 -10.15 3.73
C ALA A 305 11.06 -10.84 2.63
N LYS A 306 10.15 -10.12 1.96
CA LYS A 306 9.35 -10.63 0.84
C LYS A 306 9.99 -10.41 -0.53
N HIS A 307 11.14 -9.74 -0.61
CA HIS A 307 11.74 -9.25 -1.86
C HIS A 307 10.77 -8.38 -2.70
N GLU A 308 9.84 -7.69 -2.04
CA GLU A 308 8.83 -6.84 -2.66
C GLU A 308 9.25 -5.37 -2.56
N THR A 309 9.67 -4.79 -3.68
CA THR A 309 10.20 -3.42 -3.74
C THR A 309 9.14 -2.38 -3.38
N ILE A 310 7.87 -2.62 -3.73
CA ILE A 310 6.76 -1.69 -3.48
C ILE A 310 6.59 -1.40 -1.98
N LEU A 311 6.66 -2.43 -1.13
CA LEU A 311 6.53 -2.27 0.33
C LEU A 311 7.72 -1.51 0.91
N SER A 312 8.94 -1.85 0.46
CA SER A 312 10.15 -1.18 0.92
C SER A 312 10.17 0.30 0.52
N ILE A 313 9.84 0.62 -0.73
CA ILE A 313 9.74 2.01 -1.22
C ILE A 313 8.69 2.78 -0.43
N THR A 314 7.54 2.17 -0.16
CA THR A 314 6.48 2.81 0.64
C THR A 314 6.95 3.12 2.06
N GLY A 315 7.67 2.19 2.71
CA GLY A 315 8.27 2.42 4.04
C GLY A 315 9.33 3.53 4.03
N VAL A 316 10.23 3.52 3.04
CA VAL A 316 11.25 4.57 2.85
C VAL A 316 10.61 5.94 2.62
N LEU A 317 9.52 6.02 1.85
CA LEU A 317 8.84 7.27 1.55
C LEU A 317 8.04 7.80 2.75
N LEU A 318 7.46 6.90 3.56
CA LEU A 318 6.74 7.26 4.78
C LEU A 318 7.67 7.69 5.92
N MET A 319 8.92 7.22 5.96
CA MET A 319 9.84 7.52 7.05
C MET A 319 10.12 9.03 7.20
N PRO A 320 10.52 9.80 6.16
CA PRO A 320 10.67 11.25 6.27
C PRO A 320 9.38 11.95 6.69
N LEU A 321 8.24 11.53 6.14
CA LEU A 321 6.93 12.11 6.43
C LEU A 321 6.58 11.99 7.92
N PHE A 322 6.70 10.79 8.49
CA PHE A 322 6.44 10.57 9.92
C PHE A 322 7.46 11.26 10.81
N LEU A 323 8.73 11.33 10.38
CA LEU A 323 9.75 12.06 11.13
C LEU A 323 9.46 13.56 11.16
N SER A 324 9.01 14.14 10.04
CA SER A 324 8.56 15.53 9.97
C SER A 324 7.39 15.77 10.91
N ILE A 325 6.34 14.94 10.84
CA ILE A 325 5.15 15.06 11.71
C ILE A 325 5.55 14.94 13.19
N TYR A 326 6.37 13.96 13.53
CA TYR A 326 6.87 13.77 14.90
C TYR A 326 7.67 14.99 15.39
N TYR A 327 8.53 15.54 14.54
CA TYR A 327 9.32 16.73 14.85
C TYR A 327 8.47 17.99 15.06
N TYR A 328 7.35 18.13 14.32
CA TYR A 328 6.42 19.25 14.50
C TYR A 328 5.51 19.08 15.72
N ASN A 329 5.10 17.86 16.05
CA ASN A 329 4.26 17.56 17.21
C ASN A 329 5.02 17.53 18.55
N LEU A 330 6.35 17.54 18.53
CA LEU A 330 7.15 17.80 19.72
C LEU A 330 6.92 19.25 20.17
N ASP A 331 6.16 19.41 21.26
CA ASP A 331 5.98 20.62 22.09
C ASP A 331 7.29 21.00 22.78
N VAL A 332 8.30 21.27 21.97
CA VAL A 332 9.67 21.51 22.35
C VAL A 332 10.06 22.85 21.75
N SER A 333 10.61 23.74 22.58
CA SER A 333 10.96 25.09 22.11
C SER A 333 11.96 25.03 20.95
N LEU A 334 11.93 26.05 20.08
CA LEU A 334 12.89 26.19 18.96
C LEU A 334 14.36 26.06 19.43
N LEU A 335 14.64 26.46 20.67
CA LEU A 335 15.96 26.36 21.31
C LEU A 335 16.33 24.91 21.68
N GLN A 336 15.41 24.12 22.20
CA GLN A 336 15.67 22.70 22.45
C GLN A 336 15.82 21.91 21.13
N LYS A 337 15.08 22.30 20.08
CA LYS A 337 15.22 21.71 18.74
C LYS A 337 16.60 21.95 18.13
N SER A 338 17.15 23.16 18.28
CA SER A 338 18.53 23.45 17.84
C SER A 338 19.58 22.74 18.69
N LEU A 339 19.36 22.61 20.00
CA LEU A 339 20.24 21.86 20.91
C LEU A 339 20.32 20.37 20.54
N VAL A 340 19.17 19.75 20.21
CA VAL A 340 19.12 18.35 19.76
C VAL A 340 19.83 18.18 18.41
N LEU A 341 19.68 19.12 17.48
CA LEU A 341 20.36 19.07 16.18
C LEU A 341 21.89 19.17 16.35
N VAL A 342 22.35 20.13 17.14
CA VAL A 342 23.78 20.30 17.47
C VAL A 342 24.31 19.08 18.23
N GLY A 343 23.56 18.57 19.22
CA GLY A 343 23.91 17.39 19.98
C GLY A 343 24.02 16.14 19.12
N SER A 344 23.06 15.91 18.21
CA SER A 344 23.11 14.81 17.25
C SER A 344 24.28 14.93 16.27
N GLY A 345 24.61 16.16 15.84
CA GLY A 345 25.79 16.44 15.01
C GLY A 345 27.10 16.11 15.74
N ILE A 346 27.22 16.50 17.01
CA ILE A 346 28.38 16.18 17.85
C ILE A 346 28.50 14.68 18.09
N ILE A 347 27.38 13.99 18.36
CA ILE A 347 27.36 12.53 18.56
C ILE A 347 27.75 11.79 17.28
N LEU A 348 27.27 12.22 16.11
CA LEU A 348 27.66 11.62 14.83
C LEU A 348 29.14 11.87 14.51
N LEU A 349 29.66 13.07 14.81
CA LEU A 349 31.09 13.36 14.69
C LEU A 349 31.94 12.53 15.65
N ALA A 350 31.51 12.41 16.91
CA ALA A 350 32.17 11.56 17.91
C ALA A 350 32.12 10.09 17.51
N GLY A 351 30.99 9.61 16.99
CA GLY A 351 30.80 8.27 16.44
C GLY A 351 31.72 8.03 15.24
N ARG A 352 31.83 8.99 14.32
CA ARG A 352 32.75 8.92 13.16
C ARG A 352 34.21 8.87 13.61
N VAL A 353 34.61 9.68 14.57
CA VAL A 353 35.97 9.68 15.14
C VAL A 353 36.24 8.37 15.87
N TYR A 354 35.25 7.83 16.59
CA TYR A 354 35.35 6.56 17.30
C TYR A 354 35.47 5.37 16.32
N LEU A 355 34.65 5.34 15.27
CA LEU A 355 34.73 4.34 14.18
C LEU A 355 36.08 4.40 13.45
N LYS A 356 36.57 5.62 13.18
CA LYS A 356 37.89 5.84 12.56
C LYS A 356 39.03 5.40 13.48
N ARG A 357 38.93 5.62 14.79
CA ARG A 357 39.91 5.15 15.79
C ARG A 357 39.87 3.64 16.01
N LYS A 358 38.71 3.00 15.83
CA LYS A 358 38.53 1.54 15.98
C LYS A 358 38.88 0.76 14.71
N GLY A 359 39.32 1.44 13.65
CA GLY A 359 39.88 0.79 12.45
C GLY A 359 38.87 0.06 11.57
N TRP A 360 37.56 0.30 11.74
CA TRP A 360 36.53 -0.39 10.95
C TRP A 360 36.45 0.05 9.48
N ASP A 361 37.19 1.10 9.11
CA ASP A 361 37.32 1.58 7.71
C ASP A 361 38.43 0.84 6.93
N ASN A 362 39.18 -0.06 7.57
CA ASN A 362 40.24 -0.85 6.91
C ASN A 362 39.76 -2.22 6.39
N GLY A 363 38.45 -2.51 6.42
CA GLY A 363 37.88 -3.74 5.86
C GLY A 363 37.90 -3.82 4.32
N GLY A 364 38.32 -2.77 3.62
CA GLY A 364 38.33 -2.70 2.16
C GLY A 364 39.71 -2.76 1.48
N ALA A 365 40.82 -2.75 2.23
CA ALA A 365 42.16 -2.57 1.64
C ALA A 365 43.04 -3.84 1.57
N SER A 366 42.61 -4.99 2.11
CA SER A 366 43.43 -6.22 2.10
C SER A 366 43.18 -7.20 0.95
N CYS A 367 42.24 -6.92 0.03
CA CYS A 367 41.96 -7.83 -1.11
C CYS A 367 42.58 -7.39 -2.45
N ALA A 368 43.43 -6.36 -2.49
CA ALA A 368 44.03 -5.85 -3.73
C ALA A 368 45.55 -6.10 -3.87
N GLN A 369 46.15 -6.95 -3.03
CA GLN A 369 47.60 -7.24 -3.10
C GLN A 369 47.97 -8.73 -3.14
N ASN A 370 47.03 -9.66 -3.30
CA ASN A 370 47.36 -11.05 -3.63
C ASN A 370 46.18 -11.76 -4.33
N SER A 371 46.06 -11.57 -5.64
CA SER A 371 45.55 -12.55 -6.61
C SER A 371 45.62 -11.99 -8.03
#